data_AF-A0A958JCX0-F1
#
_entry.id   AF-A0A958JCX0-F1
#
_cell.length_a   1.000
_cell.length_b   1.000
_cell.length_c   1.000
_cell.angle_alpha   90.00
_cell.angle_beta   90.00
_cell.angle_gamma   90.00
#
_symmetry.space_group_name_H-M   'P 1'
#
loop_
_entity.id
_entity.type
_entity.pdbx_description
1 polymer ?
#
loop_
_entity_poly.entity_id
_entity_poly.type
_entity_poly.pdbx_seq_one_letter_code
_entity_poly.pdbx_strand_id
1 'polypeptide(L)'
;MKISLIDTFFPQFIKEAKRKKIAFHHIFDHEVRKNSHPILRHVGKNYRFFPKGYSAPASIDFFGDRLYLCSTLYLGGVSKDAVFTVMINESIANSFRLWFEFMWQSAEKA
;
A
#
# COMPACT_ATOMS: atom_id res chain seq x y z
N MET A 1 12.86 -5.24 -23.62
CA MET A 1 12.91 -4.41 -22.40
C MET A 1 11.50 -4.33 -21.84
N LYS A 2 11.18 -4.97 -20.70
CA LYS A 2 9.84 -4.88 -20.09
C LYS A 2 9.74 -3.54 -19.36
N ILE A 3 8.91 -2.65 -19.87
CA ILE A 3 8.58 -1.38 -19.19
C ILE A 3 7.78 -1.74 -17.93
N SER A 4 8.27 -1.36 -16.75
CA SER A 4 7.60 -1.67 -15.50
C SER A 4 6.49 -0.65 -15.21
N LEU A 5 5.47 -1.05 -14.44
CA LEU A 5 4.45 -0.13 -13.93
C LEU A 5 5.07 1.00 -13.08
N ILE A 6 6.19 0.73 -12.42
CA ILE A 6 6.92 1.69 -11.59
C ILE A 6 7.49 2.83 -12.46
N ASP A 7 7.93 2.54 -13.68
CA ASP A 7 8.56 3.54 -14.55
C ASP A 7 7.54 4.37 -15.35
N THR A 8 6.31 3.87 -15.52
CA THR A 8 5.27 4.52 -16.36
C THR A 8 4.16 5.17 -15.55
N PHE A 9 3.55 4.41 -14.63
CA PHE A 9 2.37 4.86 -13.89
C PHE A 9 2.75 5.74 -12.68
N PHE A 10 3.70 5.28 -11.86
CA PHE A 10 4.02 5.92 -10.58
C PHE A 10 4.51 7.38 -10.69
N PRO A 11 5.32 7.79 -11.69
CA PRO A 11 5.74 9.19 -11.81
C PRO A 11 4.56 10.14 -11.99
N GLN A 12 3.62 9.79 -12.87
CA GLN A 12 2.42 10.59 -13.11
C GLN A 12 1.45 10.52 -11.92
N PHE A 13 1.29 9.34 -11.32
CA PHE A 13 0.48 9.16 -10.11
C PHE A 13 0.97 10.04 -8.96
N ILE A 14 2.27 10.02 -8.65
CA ILE A 14 2.87 10.82 -7.58
C ILE A 14 2.76 12.32 -7.87
N LYS A 15 2.91 12.74 -9.14
CA LYS A 15 2.68 14.13 -9.56
C LYS A 15 1.25 14.58 -9.25
N GLU A 16 0.25 13.79 -9.62
CA GLU A 16 -1.15 14.12 -9.38
C GLU A 16 -1.52 14.05 -7.89
N ALA A 17 -1.00 13.06 -7.16
CA ALA A 17 -1.14 12.95 -5.72
C ALA A 17 -0.63 14.21 -4.99
N LYS A 18 0.57 14.69 -5.35
CA LYS A 18 1.15 15.93 -4.83
C LYS A 18 0.29 17.14 -5.18
N ARG A 19 -0.14 17.26 -6.44
CA ARG A 19 -1.01 18.36 -6.90
C ARG A 19 -2.32 18.42 -6.10
N LYS A 20 -2.89 17.26 -5.79
CA LYS A 20 -4.13 17.11 -5.01
C LYS A 20 -3.90 17.13 -3.50
N LYS A 21 -2.66 17.30 -3.03
CA LYS A 21 -2.27 17.29 -1.61
C LYS A 21 -2.73 16.02 -0.88
N ILE A 22 -2.69 14.88 -1.56
CA ILE A 22 -3.04 13.58 -0.96
C ILE A 22 -1.85 13.10 -0.14
N ALA A 23 -2.07 12.86 1.15
CA ALA A 23 -1.10 12.25 2.04
C ALA A 23 -1.28 10.74 2.04
N PHE A 24 -0.18 10.01 1.84
CA PHE A 24 -0.15 8.56 1.91
C PHE A 24 0.59 8.12 3.16
N HIS A 25 0.10 7.04 3.78
CA HIS A 25 0.78 6.30 4.83
C HIS A 25 0.76 4.83 4.43
N HIS A 26 1.93 4.21 4.35
CA HIS A 26 2.06 2.82 3.88
C HIS A 26 2.71 1.95 4.95
N ILE A 27 2.14 0.78 5.21
CA ILE A 27 2.87 -0.30 5.90
C ILE A 27 3.15 -1.36 4.84
N PHE A 28 4.42 -1.52 4.51
CA PHE A 28 4.85 -2.51 3.52
C PHE A 28 5.17 -3.84 4.17
N ASP A 29 5.05 -4.92 3.40
CA ASP A 29 5.56 -6.22 3.81
C ASP A 29 7.08 -6.18 4.03
N HIS A 30 7.56 -7.11 4.87
CA HIS A 30 8.97 -7.26 5.20
C HIS A 30 9.87 -7.36 3.95
N GLU A 31 9.37 -8.00 2.90
CA GLU A 31 10.14 -8.26 1.69
C GLU A 31 10.42 -7.00 0.86
N VAL A 32 9.64 -5.94 1.02
CA VAL A 32 9.93 -4.64 0.39
C VAL A 32 11.24 -4.06 0.95
N ARG A 33 11.42 -4.15 2.29
CA ARG A 33 12.65 -3.73 2.97
C ARG A 33 13.82 -4.63 2.62
N LYS A 34 13.62 -5.95 2.77
CA LYS A 34 14.67 -6.95 2.54
C LYS A 34 15.29 -6.86 1.14
N ASN A 35 14.47 -6.58 0.13
CA ASN A 35 14.92 -6.52 -1.26
C ASN A 35 15.22 -5.10 -1.78
N SER A 36 15.23 -4.08 -0.91
CA SER A 36 15.42 -2.67 -1.30
C SER A 36 14.55 -2.26 -2.49
N HIS A 37 13.26 -2.60 -2.45
CA HIS A 37 12.40 -2.52 -3.63
C HIS A 37 12.34 -1.07 -4.20
N PRO A 38 12.39 -0.88 -5.54
CA PRO A 38 12.47 0.45 -6.15
C PRO A 38 11.37 1.43 -5.76
N ILE A 39 10.20 0.91 -5.35
CA ILE A 39 9.06 1.71 -4.88
C ILE A 39 9.41 2.69 -3.76
N LEU A 40 10.39 2.34 -2.90
CA LEU A 40 10.81 3.16 -1.76
C LEU A 40 11.37 4.52 -2.18
N ARG A 41 11.83 4.66 -3.44
CA ARG A 41 12.30 5.93 -4.01
C ARG A 41 11.16 6.90 -4.31
N HIS A 42 9.92 6.42 -4.39
CA HIS A 42 8.77 7.20 -4.86
C HIS A 42 7.79 7.59 -3.74
N VAL A 43 7.70 6.80 -2.67
CA VAL A 43 6.64 6.88 -1.65
C VAL A 43 6.93 7.85 -0.50
N GLY A 44 8.03 8.60 -0.56
CA GLY A 44 8.38 9.62 0.44
C GLY A 44 8.89 9.02 1.75
N LYS A 45 8.51 9.60 2.90
CA LYS A 45 8.97 9.17 4.24
C LYS A 45 7.88 8.55 5.11
N ASN A 46 6.62 8.61 4.67
CA ASN A 46 5.47 8.14 5.43
C ASN A 46 5.22 6.66 5.18
N TYR A 47 6.22 5.83 5.48
CA TYR A 47 6.05 4.40 5.43
C TYR A 47 6.73 3.68 6.60
N ARG A 48 6.24 2.48 6.86
CA ARG A 48 6.75 1.52 7.84
C ARG A 48 6.77 0.13 7.24
N PHE A 49 7.30 -0.83 7.98
CA PHE A 49 7.35 -2.22 7.55
C PHE A 49 6.69 -3.15 8.58
N PHE A 50 5.94 -4.13 8.10
CA PHE A 50 5.50 -5.24 8.93
C PHE A 50 6.71 -6.10 9.33
N PRO A 51 6.71 -6.67 10.55
CA PRO A 51 7.65 -7.73 10.89
C PRO A 51 7.43 -8.94 9.96
N LYS A 52 8.48 -9.74 9.75
CA LYS A 52 8.47 -10.87 8.81
C LYS A 52 7.26 -11.81 8.97
N GLY A 53 6.81 -12.07 10.20
CA GLY A 53 5.68 -12.96 10.49
C GLY A 53 4.30 -12.40 10.14
N TYR A 54 4.21 -11.13 9.73
CA TYR A 54 2.95 -10.42 9.46
C TYR A 54 2.84 -9.93 8.02
N SER A 55 3.70 -10.40 7.12
CA SER A 55 3.51 -10.15 5.69
C SER A 55 2.32 -10.96 5.17
N ALA A 56 1.46 -10.35 4.36
CA ALA A 56 0.20 -10.95 3.93
C ALA A 56 0.08 -10.99 2.40
N PRO A 57 -0.58 -12.01 1.82
CA PRO A 57 -0.76 -12.11 0.37
C PRO A 57 -1.82 -11.15 -0.19
N ALA A 58 -2.32 -10.20 0.61
CA ALA A 58 -3.35 -9.25 0.23
C ALA A 58 -3.01 -7.84 0.75
N SER A 59 -3.38 -6.80 -0.01
CA SER A 59 -3.35 -5.42 0.47
C SER A 59 -4.71 -4.98 0.97
N ILE A 60 -4.66 -4.00 1.87
CA ILE A 60 -5.81 -3.26 2.36
C ILE A 60 -5.50 -1.78 2.16
N ASP A 61 -6.34 -1.09 1.40
CA ASP A 61 -6.24 0.34 1.16
C ASP A 61 -7.55 1.02 1.56
N PHE A 62 -7.48 2.22 2.11
CA PHE A 62 -8.67 2.98 2.52
C PHE A 62 -8.56 4.44 2.07
N PHE A 63 -9.63 4.95 1.48
CA PHE A 63 -9.71 6.33 0.98
C PHE A 63 -11.14 6.85 1.14
N GLY A 64 -11.30 7.87 2.00
CA GLY A 64 -12.61 8.37 2.40
C GLY A 64 -13.44 7.28 3.10
N ASP A 65 -14.63 7.04 2.57
CA ASP A 65 -15.64 6.06 2.98
C ASP A 65 -15.45 4.68 2.34
N ARG A 66 -14.32 4.43 1.66
CA ARG A 66 -14.05 3.20 0.92
C ARG A 66 -12.96 2.37 1.56
N LEU A 67 -13.20 1.06 1.59
CA LEU A 67 -12.22 0.02 1.86
C LEU A 67 -11.99 -0.77 0.57
N TYR A 68 -10.74 -0.90 0.16
CA TYR A 68 -10.29 -1.67 -0.99
C TYR A 68 -9.41 -2.82 -0.51
N LEU A 69 -9.68 -4.01 -1.03
CA LEU A 69 -8.91 -5.21 -0.79
C LEU A 69 -8.43 -5.74 -2.14
N CYS A 70 -7.14 -6.06 -2.23
CA CYS A 70 -6.58 -6.76 -3.39
C CYS A 70 -5.94 -8.07 -2.91
N SER A 71 -6.44 -9.20 -3.38
CA SER A 71 -5.83 -10.49 -3.08
C SER A 71 -4.65 -10.81 -4.01
N THR A 72 -3.86 -11.79 -3.60
CA THR A 72 -2.84 -12.46 -4.42
C THR A 72 -1.81 -11.48 -4.98
N LEU A 73 -1.33 -10.59 -4.11
CA LEU A 73 -0.22 -9.68 -4.40
C LEU A 73 1.13 -10.39 -4.27
N TYR A 74 2.08 -9.97 -5.08
CA TYR A 74 3.47 -10.37 -4.96
C TYR A 74 4.38 -9.16 -5.21
N LEU A 75 5.66 -9.29 -4.86
CA LEU A 75 6.60 -8.18 -4.97
C LEU A 75 6.70 -7.71 -6.44
N GLY A 76 6.29 -6.48 -6.69
CA GLY A 76 6.34 -5.85 -8.02
C GLY A 76 5.17 -6.20 -8.95
N GLY A 77 4.11 -6.86 -8.49
CA GLY A 77 2.96 -7.15 -9.34
C GLY A 77 1.73 -7.72 -8.64
N VAL A 78 0.73 -8.01 -9.46
CA VAL A 78 -0.57 -8.53 -9.05
C VAL A 78 -0.84 -9.81 -9.85
N SER A 79 -1.30 -10.88 -9.21
CA SER A 79 -1.65 -12.11 -9.90
C SER A 79 -2.77 -11.90 -10.92
N LYS A 80 -2.84 -12.76 -11.95
CA LYS A 80 -3.99 -12.81 -12.86
C LYS A 80 -5.28 -13.24 -12.16
N ASP A 81 -5.13 -13.99 -11.07
CA ASP A 81 -6.24 -14.49 -10.25
C ASP A 81 -6.51 -13.56 -9.05
N ALA A 82 -6.03 -12.32 -9.10
CA ALA A 82 -6.30 -11.34 -8.07
C ALA A 82 -7.78 -10.95 -8.07
N VAL A 83 -8.34 -10.89 -6.87
CA VAL A 83 -9.68 -10.40 -6.61
C VAL A 83 -9.59 -9.02 -6.00
N PHE A 84 -10.32 -8.09 -6.60
CA PHE A 84 -10.45 -6.73 -6.12
C PHE A 84 -11.83 -6.54 -5.52
N THR A 85 -11.88 -6.23 -4.23
CA THR A 85 -13.13 -5.97 -3.52
C THR A 85 -13.14 -4.52 -3.05
N VAL A 86 -14.18 -3.78 -3.44
CA VAL A 86 -14.43 -2.43 -2.96
C VAL A 86 -15.69 -2.44 -2.11
N MET A 87 -15.59 -1.95 -0.88
CA MET A 87 -16.72 -1.71 0.00
C MET A 87 -16.87 -0.20 0.21
N ILE A 88 -18.07 0.32 -0.07
CA ILE A 88 -18.44 1.72 0.21
C ILE A 88 -19.27 1.72 1.49
N ASN A 89 -18.61 1.96 2.62
CA ASN A 89 -19.23 1.96 3.93
C ASN A 89 -18.33 2.71 4.91
N GLU A 90 -18.78 3.88 5.35
CA GLU A 90 -18.02 4.76 6.25
C GLU A 90 -17.68 4.09 7.58
N SER A 91 -18.63 3.36 8.19
CA SER A 91 -18.41 2.69 9.47
C SER A 91 -17.30 1.64 9.35
N ILE A 92 -17.34 0.80 8.32
CA ILE A 92 -16.31 -0.22 8.06
C ILE A 92 -14.97 0.45 7.75
N ALA A 93 -14.94 1.46 6.89
CA ALA A 93 -13.71 2.18 6.54
C ALA A 93 -13.07 2.82 7.79
N ASN A 94 -13.88 3.40 8.68
CA ASN A 94 -13.41 3.98 9.94
C ASN A 94 -12.87 2.92 10.91
N SER A 95 -13.53 1.77 11.04
CA SER A 95 -13.02 0.66 11.84
C SER A 95 -11.66 0.16 11.34
N PHE A 96 -11.51 -0.06 10.03
CA PHE A 96 -10.22 -0.49 9.45
C PHE A 96 -9.13 0.58 9.56
N ARG A 97 -9.49 1.87 9.53
CA ARG A 97 -8.55 2.95 9.80
C ARG A 97 -8.02 2.91 11.24
N LEU A 98 -8.85 2.61 12.23
CA LEU A 98 -8.40 2.42 13.61
C LEU A 98 -7.45 1.21 13.74
N TRP A 99 -7.76 0.11 13.06
CA TRP A 99 -6.84 -1.03 12.97
C TRP A 99 -5.52 -0.64 12.31
N PHE A 100 -5.55 0.16 11.25
CA PHE A 100 -4.35 0.69 10.63
C PHE A 100 -3.53 1.55 11.59
N GLU A 101 -4.15 2.46 12.35
CA GLU A 101 -3.43 3.28 13.34
C GLU A 101 -2.73 2.42 14.39
N PHE A 102 -3.41 1.37 14.88
CA PHE A 102 -2.81 0.38 15.78
C PHE A 102 -1.60 -0.32 15.11
N MET A 103 -1.79 -0.88 13.91
CA MET A 103 -0.71 -1.52 13.17
C MET A 103 0.45 -0.57 12.88
N TRP A 104 0.14 0.69 12.55
CA TRP A 104 1.11 1.73 12.29
C TRP A 104 1.99 1.96 13.51
N GLN A 105 1.40 2.08 14.70
CA GLN A 105 2.14 2.25 15.95
C GLN A 105 3.05 1.06 16.26
N SER A 106 2.63 -0.17 15.94
CA SER A 106 3.40 -1.40 16.17
C SER A 106 4.43 -1.72 15.06
N ALA A 107 4.26 -1.18 13.85
CA ALA A 107 5.11 -1.47 12.71
C ALA A 107 6.53 -0.88 12.86
N GLU A 108 7.50 -1.54 12.21
CA GLU A 108 8.90 -1.13 12.21
C GLU A 108 9.07 0.17 11.44
N LYS A 109 9.74 1.15 12.05
CA LYS A 109 10.06 2.42 11.38
C LYS A 109 11.09 2.18 10.27
N ALA A 110 10.93 2.93 9.18
CA ALA A 110 11.88 3.00 8.07
C ALA A 110 13.28 3.44 8.51
#